data_AF-A0A8J1LCJ2-F1
#
_entry.id   AF-A0A8J1LCJ2-F1
#
_cell.length_a   1.000
_cell.length_b   1.000
_cell.length_c   1.000
_cell.angle_alpha   90.00
_cell.angle_beta   90.00
_cell.angle_gamma   90.00
#
_symmetry.space_group_name_H-M   'P 1'
#
loop_
_entity.id
_entity.type
_entity.pdbx_description
1 polymer ?
#
loop_
_entity_poly.entity_id
_entity_poly.type
_entity_poly.pdbx_seq_one_letter_code
_entity_poly.pdbx_strand_id
1 'polypeptide(L)'
;MSWYVRSKNQTLFFLLISGLLFADFNTIKHEMITEDGDPVTFSRIGHVTVQMPNSLESQSVECSLVINAAGAWSSKVAELAGIGTGPSHSLEGIKLPVEPKKRCLFKKRRTRRQLYSRKIPI
;
A
#
# COMPACT_ATOMS: atom_id res chain seq x y z
N MET A 1 5.40 21.47 -6.49
CA MET A 1 4.61 20.24 -6.25
C MET A 1 3.55 20.57 -5.22
N SER A 2 2.27 20.43 -5.58
CA SER A 2 1.13 20.66 -4.68
C SER A 2 0.44 19.32 -4.44
N TRP A 3 0.18 19.00 -3.17
CA TRP A 3 -0.53 17.80 -2.77
C TRP A 3 -2.02 18.07 -2.69
N TYR A 4 -2.82 17.08 -3.09
CA TYR A 4 -4.27 17.18 -3.06
C TYR A 4 -4.88 15.93 -2.42
N VAL A 5 -5.15 16.02 -1.12
CA VAL A 5 -6.00 15.05 -0.42
C VAL A 5 -7.43 15.47 -0.71
N ARG A 6 -8.08 14.82 -1.70
CA ARG A 6 -9.51 15.00 -1.91
C ARG A 6 -10.27 13.85 -1.29
N SER A 7 -10.86 14.11 -0.13
CA SER A 7 -11.99 13.31 0.34
C SER A 7 -13.19 13.67 -0.53
N LYS A 8 -13.55 12.80 -1.48
CA LYS A 8 -14.87 12.77 -2.09
C LYS A 8 -15.50 11.45 -1.64
N ASN A 9 -16.57 11.55 -0.85
CA ASN A 9 -17.41 10.44 -0.42
C ASN A 9 -16.62 9.22 0.11
N GLN A 10 -16.05 9.33 1.32
CA GLN A 10 -15.58 8.19 2.14
C GLN A 10 -14.41 7.35 1.59
N THR A 11 -13.97 7.59 0.35
CA THR A 11 -12.82 6.90 -0.29
C THR A 11 -11.56 7.75 -0.29
N LEU A 12 -10.51 7.26 0.35
CA LEU A 12 -9.21 7.89 0.39
C LEU A 12 -8.28 7.26 -0.67
N PHE A 13 -7.99 8.00 -1.73
CA PHE A 13 -7.02 7.62 -2.75
C PHE A 13 -5.66 8.25 -2.44
N PHE A 14 -4.68 7.43 -2.05
CA PHE A 14 -3.29 7.87 -1.90
C PHE A 14 -2.50 7.59 -3.17
N LEU A 15 -2.22 8.64 -3.95
CA LEU A 15 -1.35 8.57 -5.12
C LEU A 15 0.09 8.83 -4.66
N LEU A 16 0.86 7.75 -4.49
CA LEU A 16 2.24 7.81 -4.01
C LEU A 16 3.20 8.04 -5.19
N ILE A 17 3.67 9.28 -5.34
CA ILE A 17 4.94 9.57 -6.01
C ILE A 17 5.85 10.19 -4.94
N SER A 18 6.84 9.40 -4.50
CA SER A 18 7.96 9.75 -3.62
C SER A 18 7.63 10.41 -2.27
N GLY A 19 7.65 9.62 -1.19
CA GLY A 19 8.05 10.13 0.13
C GLY A 19 7.00 10.13 1.25
N LEU A 20 5.77 9.71 1.01
CA LEU A 20 4.76 9.67 2.09
C LEU A 20 5.15 8.61 3.14
N LEU A 21 5.34 9.04 4.39
CA LEU A 21 5.45 8.18 5.56
C LEU A 21 4.02 7.93 6.06
N PHE A 22 3.50 6.74 5.78
CA PHE A 22 2.19 6.34 6.30
C PHE A 22 2.23 6.34 7.82
N ALA A 23 1.24 7.01 8.41
CA ALA A 23 0.99 7.02 9.83
C ALA A 23 -0.27 6.18 10.11
N ASP A 24 -0.44 5.89 11.38
CA ASP A 24 -1.19 4.77 11.95
C ASP A 24 -2.64 4.57 11.45
N PHE A 25 -3.14 3.35 11.61
CA PHE A 25 -4.52 2.96 11.30
C PHE A 25 -5.33 2.85 12.59
N ASN A 26 -6.40 3.66 12.70
CA ASN A 26 -7.34 3.52 13.79
C ASN A 26 -8.54 2.66 13.35
N THR A 27 -8.76 1.57 14.08
CA THR A 27 -9.78 0.57 13.79
C THR A 27 -10.90 0.64 14.82
N ILE A 28 -12.13 0.75 14.34
CA ILE A 28 -13.35 0.71 15.14
C ILE A 28 -13.78 -0.74 15.27
N LYS A 29 -14.06 -1.19 16.50
CA LYS A 29 -14.55 -2.54 16.80
C LYS A 29 -16.03 -2.52 17.13
N HIS A 30 -16.76 -3.51 16.64
CA HIS A 30 -18.16 -3.75 16.92
C HIS A 30 -18.33 -5.22 17.32
N GLU A 31 -18.97 -5.45 18.46
CA GLU A 31 -19.37 -6.79 18.88
C GLU A 31 -20.65 -7.18 18.14
N MET A 32 -20.65 -8.37 17.53
CA MET A 32 -21.79 -8.95 16.86
C MET A 32 -21.99 -10.38 17.34
N ILE A 33 -23.22 -10.87 17.26
CA ILE A 33 -23.58 -12.24 17.57
C ILE A 33 -23.96 -12.91 16.26
N THR A 34 -23.29 -14.00 15.94
CA THR A 34 -23.58 -14.81 14.74
C THR A 34 -24.92 -15.54 14.93
N GLU A 35 -25.55 -16.01 13.84
CA GLU A 35 -26.80 -16.78 13.92
C GLU A 35 -26.69 -18.01 14.83
N ASP A 36 -25.47 -18.56 14.97
CA ASP A 36 -25.13 -19.69 15.85
C ASP A 36 -24.97 -19.29 17.34
N GLY A 37 -25.12 -18.00 17.68
CA GLY A 37 -24.96 -17.48 19.04
C GLY A 37 -23.52 -17.14 19.43
N ASP A 38 -22.55 -17.37 18.55
CA ASP A 38 -21.14 -17.11 18.82
C ASP A 38 -20.81 -15.60 18.71
N PRO A 39 -20.15 -15.01 19.73
CA PRO A 39 -19.74 -13.62 19.70
C PRO A 39 -18.55 -13.42 18.75
N VAL A 40 -18.71 -12.52 17.78
CA VAL A 40 -17.68 -12.14 16.81
C VAL A 40 -17.37 -10.65 16.96
N THR A 41 -16.08 -10.32 17.06
CA THR A 41 -15.62 -8.93 17.03
C THR A 41 -15.34 -8.51 15.60
N PHE A 42 -16.22 -7.68 15.02
CA PHE A 42 -16.00 -7.07 13.72
C PHE A 42 -15.14 -5.82 13.85
N SER A 43 -14.08 -5.71 13.06
CA SER A 43 -13.18 -4.56 13.08
C SER A 43 -13.12 -3.89 11.71
N ARG A 44 -13.22 -2.56 11.66
CA ARG A 44 -13.13 -1.77 10.42
C ARG A 44 -12.24 -0.55 10.61
N ILE A 45 -11.54 -0.16 9.55
CA ILE A 45 -10.77 1.09 9.55
C ILE A 45 -11.76 2.25 9.60
N GLY A 46 -11.57 3.18 10.54
CA GLY A 46 -12.39 4.39 10.64
C GLY A 46 -11.59 5.66 10.34
N HIS A 47 -10.32 5.69 10.75
CA HIS A 47 -9.44 6.84 10.52
C HIS A 47 -8.04 6.37 10.12
N VAL A 48 -7.42 7.13 9.23
CA VAL A 48 -6.01 6.98 8.85
C VAL A 48 -5.30 8.26 9.21
N THR A 49 -4.20 8.13 9.95
CA THR A 49 -3.33 9.27 10.24
C THR A 49 -2.29 9.36 9.12
N VAL A 50 -2.05 10.56 8.62
CA VAL A 50 -1.05 10.80 7.57
C VAL A 50 0.00 11.74 8.12
N GLN A 51 1.28 11.37 7.96
CA GLN A 51 2.39 12.22 8.34
C GLN A 51 3.26 12.54 7.12
N MET A 52 3.68 13.79 7.02
CA MET A 52 4.58 14.21 5.96
C MET A 52 6.04 13.94 6.34
N PRO A 53 6.88 13.51 5.39
CA PRO A 53 8.33 13.48 5.62
C PRO A 53 8.81 14.90 5.93
N ASN A 54 9.52 15.05 7.05
CA ASN A 54 10.08 16.32 7.54
C ASN A 54 9.07 17.33 8.09
N SER A 55 7.83 16.91 8.38
CA SER A 55 6.89 17.71 9.18
C SER A 55 6.48 16.95 10.44
N LEU A 56 6.31 17.69 11.54
CA LEU A 56 5.72 17.13 12.77
C LEU A 56 4.18 17.09 12.66
N GLU A 57 3.60 17.82 11.71
CA GLU A 57 2.15 17.83 11.52
C GLU A 57 1.66 16.49 10.98
N SER A 58 0.70 15.92 11.71
CA SER A 58 -0.04 14.72 11.36
C SER A 58 -1.51 15.09 11.15
N GLN A 59 -2.09 14.59 10.07
CA GLN A 59 -3.49 14.83 9.75
C GLN A 59 -4.26 13.52 9.82
N SER A 60 -5.28 13.47 10.67
CA SER A 60 -6.22 12.35 10.70
C SER A 60 -7.30 12.56 9.63
N VAL A 61 -7.55 11.52 8.85
CA VAL A 61 -8.58 11.52 7.81
C VAL A 61 -9.55 10.38 8.07
N GLU A 62 -10.84 10.72 8.19
CA GLU A 62 -11.92 9.74 8.29
C GLU A 62 -12.11 9.01 6.95
N CYS A 63 -12.15 7.68 6.99
CA CYS A 63 -12.38 6.87 5.80
C CYS A 63 -13.02 5.51 6.14
N SER A 64 -13.79 4.99 5.19
CA SER A 64 -14.39 3.66 5.29
C SER A 64 -13.62 2.59 4.51
N LEU A 65 -12.80 2.99 3.54
CA LEU A 65 -12.01 2.10 2.67
C LEU A 65 -10.63 2.69 2.41
N VAL A 66 -9.60 1.84 2.50
CA VAL A 66 -8.22 2.18 2.18
C VAL A 66 -7.70 1.23 1.11
N ILE A 67 -7.09 1.80 0.07
CA ILE A 67 -6.45 1.03 -1.00
C ILE A 67 -4.94 1.08 -0.81
N ASN A 68 -4.32 -0.07 -0.57
CA ASN A 68 -2.87 -0.18 -0.47
C ASN A 68 -2.23 -0.17 -1.87
N ALA A 69 -1.69 0.98 -2.26
CA ALA A 69 -0.99 1.20 -3.52
C ALA A 69 0.52 1.49 -3.34
N ALA A 70 1.12 1.07 -2.21
CA ALA A 70 2.49 1.43 -1.86
C ALA A 70 3.59 0.64 -2.60
N GLY A 71 3.23 -0.14 -3.63
CA GLY A 71 4.18 -0.90 -4.46
C GLY A 71 5.05 -1.85 -3.63
N ALA A 72 6.37 -1.66 -3.69
CA ALA A 72 7.34 -2.44 -2.90
C ALA A 72 7.18 -2.29 -1.37
N TRP A 73 6.54 -1.20 -0.91
CA TRP A 73 6.29 -0.93 0.51
C TRP A 73 4.91 -1.43 0.98
N SER A 74 4.13 -2.06 0.10
CA SER A 74 2.77 -2.53 0.40
C SER A 74 2.73 -3.49 1.59
N SER A 75 3.71 -4.40 1.73
CA SER A 75 3.80 -5.28 2.89
C SER A 75 3.94 -4.51 4.20
N LYS A 76 4.71 -3.41 4.21
CA LYS A 76 4.92 -2.61 5.43
C LYS A 76 3.66 -1.85 5.82
N VAL A 77 2.95 -1.31 4.84
CA VAL A 77 1.66 -0.63 5.07
C VAL A 77 0.62 -1.61 5.59
N ALA A 78 0.60 -2.86 5.09
CA ALA A 78 -0.31 -3.89 5.59
C ALA A 78 -0.01 -4.29 7.04
N GLU A 79 1.28 -4.41 7.41
CA GLU A 79 1.67 -4.65 8.80
C GLU A 79 1.17 -3.54 9.75
N LEU A 80 1.21 -2.27 9.33
CA LEU A 80 0.68 -1.16 10.12
C LEU A 80 -0.84 -1.25 10.32
N ALA A 81 -1.56 -1.85 9.36
CA ALA A 81 -2.99 -2.12 9.48
C ALA A 81 -3.30 -3.40 10.29
N GLY A 82 -2.29 -4.02 10.91
CA GLY A 82 -2.44 -5.26 11.69
C GLY A 82 -2.55 -6.53 10.83
N ILE A 83 -2.27 -6.44 9.53
CA ILE A 83 -2.29 -7.60 8.62
C ILE A 83 -0.96 -8.34 8.72
N GLY A 84 -1.00 -9.64 9.02
CA GLY A 84 0.21 -10.47 9.11
C GLY A 84 1.01 -10.26 10.40
N THR A 85 0.39 -9.69 11.44
CA THR A 85 0.96 -9.51 12.79
C THR A 85 0.46 -10.54 13.80
N GLY A 86 -0.42 -11.45 13.40
CA GLY A 86 -0.94 -12.52 14.25
C GLY A 86 0.08 -13.64 14.55
N PRO A 87 -0.29 -14.61 15.41
CA PRO A 87 0.56 -15.74 15.76
C PRO A 87 1.09 -16.52 14.55
N SER A 88 2.31 -17.05 14.65
CA SER A 88 2.85 -17.96 13.63
C SER A 88 1.88 -19.13 13.43
N HIS A 89 1.51 -19.39 12.18
CA HIS A 89 0.53 -20.42 11.74
C HIS A 89 -0.96 -20.06 11.85
N SER A 90 -1.34 -18.86 12.28
CA SER A 90 -2.73 -18.38 12.14
C SER A 90 -2.94 -17.70 10.78
N LEU A 91 -4.19 -17.66 10.30
CA LEU A 91 -4.55 -16.90 9.10
C LEU A 91 -4.22 -15.40 9.26
N GLU A 92 -4.33 -14.87 10.48
CA GLU A 92 -4.01 -13.49 10.85
C GLU A 92 -2.51 -13.18 10.84
N GLY A 93 -1.67 -14.22 10.96
CA GLY A 93 -0.21 -14.13 10.88
C GLY A 93 0.35 -14.18 9.46
N ILE A 94 -0.49 -14.41 8.45
CA ILE A 94 -0.04 -14.50 7.06
C ILE A 94 0.26 -13.09 6.51
N LYS A 95 1.53 -12.86 6.17
CA LYS A 95 1.99 -11.60 5.58
C LYS A 95 1.69 -11.52 4.09
N LEU A 96 1.63 -10.29 3.56
CA LEU A 96 1.57 -10.07 2.12
C LEU A 96 2.82 -10.66 1.43
N PRO A 97 2.67 -11.45 0.36
CA PRO A 97 3.78 -12.09 -0.34
C PRO A 97 4.50 -11.12 -1.28
N VAL A 98 4.94 -9.97 -0.77
CA VAL A 98 5.60 -8.92 -1.55
C VAL A 98 7.05 -8.80 -1.10
N GLU A 99 7.97 -9.30 -1.92
CA GLU A 99 9.41 -9.14 -1.73
C GLU A 99 9.99 -8.12 -2.74
N PRO A 100 10.54 -6.98 -2.27
CA PRO A 100 11.18 -6.01 -3.14
C PRO A 100 12.40 -6.60 -3.86
N LYS A 101 12.34 -6.69 -5.19
CA LYS A 101 13.46 -7.17 -6.01
C LYS A 101 14.03 -6.06 -6.88
N LYS A 102 15.33 -5.76 -6.72
CA LYS A 102 16.05 -4.84 -7.59
C LYS A 102 16.19 -5.45 -9.00
N ARG A 103 15.69 -4.76 -10.02
CA ARG A 103 15.94 -5.10 -11.43
C ARG A 103 16.88 -4.06 -12.03
N CYS A 104 18.10 -4.46 -12.36
CA CYS A 104 19.05 -3.60 -13.05
C CYS A 104 18.86 -3.77 -14.57
N LEU A 105 18.69 -2.66 -15.28
CA LEU A 105 18.66 -2.63 -16.74
C LEU A 105 19.94 -1.98 -17.25
N PHE A 106 20.68 -2.68 -18.10
CA PHE A 106 21.80 -2.08 -18.82
C PHE A 106 21.39 -1.78 -20.26
N LYS A 107 21.54 -0.53 -20.66
CA LYS A 107 21.28 -0.12 -22.05
C LYS A 107 22.54 -0.36 -22.86
N LYS A 108 22.53 -1.40 -23.71
CA LYS A 108 23.58 -1.55 -24.72
C LYS A 108 23.49 -0.41 -25.72
N ARG A 109 24.60 0.28 -25.93
CA ARG A 109 24.77 1.23 -27.03
C ARG A 109 24.66 0.45 -28.35
N ARG A 110 23.77 0.90 -29.25
CA ARG A 110 23.68 0.35 -30.61
C ARG A 110 25.04 0.48 -31.31
N THR A 111 25.62 -0.63 -31.77
CA THR A 111 26.84 -0.65 -32.58
C THR A 111 26.50 -0.52 -34.07
N ARG A 112 27.33 0.20 -34.85
CA ARG A 112 27.10 0.44 -36.30
C ARG A 112 26.91 -0.85 -37.13
N ARG A 113 27.43 -2.00 -36.69
CA ARG A 113 27.22 -3.30 -37.36
C ARG A 113 25.76 -3.76 -37.39
N GLN A 114 24.94 -3.42 -36.39
CA GLN A 114 23.50 -3.74 -36.40
C GLN A 114 22.67 -2.86 -37.34
N LEU A 115 23.21 -1.73 -37.82
CA LEU A 115 22.55 -0.90 -38.84
C LEU A 115 22.67 -1.53 -40.24
N TYR A 116 23.69 -2.35 -40.51
CA TYR A 116 23.88 -2.99 -41.81
C TYR A 116 22.98 -4.22 -41.98
N SER A 117 22.75 -4.99 -40.91
CA SER A 117 21.91 -6.20 -40.95
C SER A 117 20.40 -5.93 -41.06
N ARG A 118 19.94 -4.68 -40.88
CA ARG A 118 18.54 -4.27 -41.10
C ARG A 118 18.33 -3.49 -42.41
N LYS A 119 19.40 -3.28 -43.20
CA LYS A 119 19.36 -2.52 -44.46
C LYS A 119 19.39 -3.41 -45.71
N ILE A 120 19.26 -4.72 -45.57
CA ILE A 120 19.09 -5.63 -46.70
C ILE A 120 17.58 -5.90 -46.83
N PRO A 121 16.86 -5.21 -47.73
CA PRO A 121 15.57 -5.70 -48.18
C PRO A 121 15.79 -6.99 -49.00
N ILE A 122 14.99 -8.02 -48.74
CA ILE A 122 14.75 -9.14 -49.67
C ILE A 122 13.71 -8.66 -50.68
#